data_AF-A0A3D3HK26-F1
#
_entry.id   AF-A0A3D3HK26-F1
#
_cell.length_a   1.000
_cell.length_b   1.000
_cell.length_c   1.000
_cell.angle_alpha   90.00
_cell.angle_beta   90.00
_cell.angle_gamma   90.00
#
_symmetry.space_group_name_H-M   'P 1'
#
loop_
_entity.id
_entity.type
_entity.pdbx_description
1 polymer ?
#
loop_
_entity_poly.entity_id
_entity_poly.type
_entity_poly.pdbx_seq_one_letter_code
_entity_poly.pdbx_strand_id
1 'polypeptide(L)'
;MKKLLIFVALISLGAVTAAQVRPNALGARLYGSDTYSGAELSYQKGLNERNRFELDASFGFKEDFTRVALVGIYHWDWNIVGGFNWYVGPGASISYDNFSENTYVNIGVGGQIGIDAPEPRNTGTRPKGYFGAESTNYLRLLLKDKKVRLEYDVAKYDRYGRTLAYAYLEDGSFVNAEMVRNGFATVMTVPPNVRHQETFNALAAKARRQNKGLWKGDPSAK
;
A
#
# COMPACT_ATOMS: atom_id res chain seq x y z
N MET A 1 17.87 -13.70 -40.14
CA MET A 1 16.99 -12.77 -39.40
C MET A 1 17.66 -12.44 -38.07
N LYS A 2 17.92 -11.16 -37.75
CA LYS A 2 18.69 -10.77 -36.56
C LYS A 2 17.80 -10.80 -35.31
N LYS A 3 18.27 -11.43 -34.23
CA LYS A 3 17.56 -11.48 -32.94
C LYS A 3 17.62 -10.09 -32.28
N LEU A 4 16.47 -9.55 -31.88
CA LEU A 4 16.40 -8.28 -31.17
C LEU A 4 16.77 -8.50 -29.70
N LEU A 5 17.90 -7.95 -29.27
CA LEU A 5 18.32 -7.94 -27.87
C LEU A 5 17.57 -6.82 -27.14
N ILE A 6 16.71 -7.17 -26.18
CA ILE A 6 16.08 -6.20 -25.29
C ILE A 6 17.09 -5.79 -24.23
N PHE A 7 17.62 -4.57 -24.33
CA PHE A 7 18.40 -3.94 -23.27
C PHE A 7 17.46 -3.47 -22.15
N VAL A 8 17.37 -4.24 -21.07
CA VAL A 8 16.78 -3.76 -19.81
C VAL A 8 17.83 -2.93 -19.09
N ALA A 9 17.71 -1.60 -19.17
CA ALA A 9 18.57 -0.69 -18.44
C ALA A 9 18.27 -0.75 -16.93
N LEU A 10 19.11 -1.47 -16.18
CA LEU A 10 19.13 -1.51 -14.72
C LEU A 10 19.62 -0.16 -14.16
N ILE A 11 18.73 0.83 -14.09
CA ILE A 11 19.03 2.13 -13.46
C ILE A 11 18.99 1.97 -11.93
N SER A 12 20.16 1.62 -11.39
CA SER A 12 20.66 1.90 -10.03
C SER A 12 19.65 2.00 -8.86
N LEU A 13 19.53 0.91 -8.09
CA LEU A 13 18.81 0.86 -6.81
C LEU A 13 19.21 1.97 -5.80
N GLY A 14 20.42 2.54 -5.91
CA GLY A 14 20.92 3.58 -5.00
C GLY A 14 20.23 4.94 -5.11
N ALA A 15 19.51 5.23 -6.20
CA ALA A 15 18.82 6.51 -6.37
C ALA A 15 17.43 6.56 -5.68
N VAL A 16 16.86 5.40 -5.35
CA VAL A 16 15.45 5.27 -4.93
C VAL A 16 15.23 5.66 -3.47
N THR A 17 16.16 5.31 -2.58
CA THR A 17 16.04 5.60 -1.12
C THR A 17 16.05 7.10 -0.82
N ALA A 18 16.84 7.87 -1.54
CA ALA A 18 16.87 9.34 -1.41
C ALA A 18 15.66 10.03 -2.08
N ALA A 19 14.92 9.36 -2.98
CA ALA A 19 13.81 9.96 -3.70
C ALA A 19 12.55 10.16 -2.83
N GLN A 20 12.25 9.21 -1.92
CA GLN A 20 11.02 9.23 -1.10
C GLN A 20 10.97 10.34 -0.03
N VAL A 21 12.12 10.95 0.31
CA VAL A 21 12.22 12.02 1.31
C VAL A 21 12.33 13.42 0.67
N ARG A 22 12.39 13.51 -0.67
CA ARG A 22 12.60 14.79 -1.35
C ARG A 22 11.35 15.69 -1.29
N PRO A 23 11.51 17.03 -1.16
CA PRO A 23 10.39 17.97 -1.28
C PRO A 23 9.72 17.97 -2.66
N ASN A 24 10.40 17.46 -3.68
CA ASN A 24 9.86 17.26 -5.02
C ASN A 24 10.37 15.92 -5.55
N ALA A 25 9.47 15.06 -5.99
CA ALA A 25 9.78 13.80 -6.68
C ALA A 25 8.91 13.68 -7.94
N LEU A 26 9.49 13.08 -8.98
CA LEU A 26 8.81 12.71 -10.22
C LEU A 26 8.89 11.20 -10.37
N GLY A 27 7.75 10.57 -10.63
CA GLY A 27 7.64 9.16 -10.98
C GLY A 27 7.16 9.00 -12.42
N ALA A 28 7.53 7.89 -13.03
CA ALA A 28 6.97 7.44 -14.29
C ALA A 28 6.81 5.92 -14.21
N ARG A 29 5.67 5.39 -14.65
CA ARG A 29 5.44 3.94 -14.74
C ARG A 29 4.72 3.59 -16.03
N LEU A 30 5.08 2.44 -16.58
CA LEU A 30 4.29 1.73 -17.58
C LEU A 30 3.56 0.58 -16.87
N TYR A 31 2.34 0.28 -17.30
CA TYR A 31 1.56 -0.83 -16.77
C TYR A 31 0.78 -1.54 -17.89
N GLY A 32 0.56 -2.84 -17.71
CA GLY A 32 -0.17 -3.69 -18.63
C GLY A 32 -0.99 -4.71 -17.85
N SER A 33 -2.21 -4.95 -18.31
CA SER A 33 -3.17 -5.91 -17.75
C SER A 33 -4.11 -6.40 -18.84
N ASP A 34 -4.84 -7.47 -18.59
CA ASP A 34 -5.88 -7.97 -19.50
C ASP A 34 -7.00 -6.94 -19.74
N THR A 35 -7.16 -5.98 -18.82
CA THR A 35 -8.15 -4.90 -18.90
C THR A 35 -7.71 -3.79 -19.86
N TYR A 36 -6.49 -3.25 -19.69
CA TYR A 36 -5.85 -2.27 -20.58
C TYR A 36 -4.34 -2.14 -20.28
N SER A 37 -3.61 -1.54 -21.23
CA SER A 37 -2.20 -1.13 -21.06
C SER A 37 -2.09 0.38 -20.97
N GLY A 38 -0.97 0.92 -20.48
CA GLY A 38 -0.86 2.36 -20.29
C GLY A 38 0.43 2.86 -19.65
N ALA A 39 0.43 4.15 -19.38
CA ALA A 39 1.51 4.90 -18.76
C ALA A 39 0.94 5.86 -17.71
N GLU A 40 1.76 6.22 -16.73
CA GLU A 40 1.46 7.29 -15.78
C GLU A 40 2.73 8.07 -15.45
N LEU A 41 2.56 9.38 -15.30
CA LEU A 41 3.52 10.30 -14.72
C LEU A 41 2.96 10.77 -13.39
N SER A 42 3.73 10.63 -12.31
CA SER A 42 3.39 11.14 -10.99
C SER A 42 4.30 12.28 -10.59
N TYR A 43 3.75 13.29 -9.93
CA TYR A 43 4.51 14.37 -9.30
C TYR A 43 4.11 14.48 -7.83
N GLN A 44 5.09 14.32 -6.95
CA GLN A 44 4.90 14.46 -5.51
C GLN A 44 5.62 15.70 -4.99
N LYS A 45 4.90 16.56 -4.28
CA LYS A 45 5.42 17.76 -3.63
C LYS A 45 5.25 17.66 -2.11
N GLY A 46 6.35 17.54 -1.39
CA GLY A 46 6.37 17.75 0.06
C GLY A 46 6.03 19.20 0.38
N LEU A 47 5.00 19.41 1.20
CA LEU A 47 4.53 20.71 1.67
C LEU A 47 5.22 21.11 2.97
N ASN A 48 5.52 20.12 3.82
CA ASN A 48 6.35 20.20 5.03
C ASN A 48 6.76 18.77 5.43
N GLU A 49 7.44 18.61 6.57
CA GLU A 49 7.89 17.30 7.09
C GLU A 49 6.77 16.26 7.32
N ARG A 50 5.51 16.70 7.34
CA ARG A 50 4.35 15.84 7.66
C ARG A 50 3.26 15.79 6.61
N ASN A 51 3.42 16.48 5.48
CA ASN A 51 2.37 16.63 4.48
C ASN A 51 2.95 16.69 3.07
N ARG A 52 2.30 16.00 2.14
CA ARG A 52 2.72 15.87 0.74
C ARG A 52 1.48 15.90 -0.14
N PHE A 53 1.60 16.48 -1.33
CA PHE A 53 0.59 16.38 -2.37
C PHE A 53 1.14 15.52 -3.51
N GLU A 54 0.34 14.60 -4.03
CA GLU A 54 0.64 13.78 -5.19
C GLU A 54 -0.36 14.08 -6.30
N LEU A 55 0.13 14.17 -7.53
CA LEU A 55 -0.70 14.32 -8.72
C LEU A 55 -0.23 13.33 -9.79
N ASP A 56 -1.14 12.45 -10.19
CA ASP A 56 -0.90 11.39 -11.16
C ASP A 56 -1.68 11.68 -12.44
N ALA A 57 -0.95 11.77 -13.56
CA ALA A 57 -1.51 11.85 -14.90
C ALA A 57 -1.29 10.52 -15.61
N SER A 58 -2.38 9.80 -15.85
CA SER A 58 -2.36 8.45 -16.43
C SER A 58 -3.09 8.38 -17.77
N PHE A 59 -2.54 7.59 -18.68
CA PHE A 59 -3.06 7.29 -20.00
C PHE A 59 -3.22 5.78 -20.14
N GLY A 60 -4.38 5.31 -20.57
CA GLY A 60 -4.68 3.90 -20.79
C GLY A 60 -5.22 3.65 -22.20
N PHE A 61 -4.92 2.49 -22.77
CA PHE A 61 -5.41 2.08 -24.09
C PHE A 61 -5.58 0.56 -24.21
N LYS A 62 -6.52 0.17 -25.06
CA LYS A 62 -6.79 -1.17 -25.61
C LYS A 62 -7.50 -0.98 -26.95
N GLU A 63 -7.69 -2.03 -27.75
CA GLU A 63 -8.27 -1.95 -29.11
C GLU A 63 -9.52 -1.06 -29.20
N ASP A 64 -10.50 -1.24 -28.31
CA ASP A 64 -11.77 -0.49 -28.27
C ASP A 64 -11.88 0.53 -27.10
N PHE A 65 -10.76 0.92 -26.49
CA PHE A 65 -10.78 1.74 -25.27
C PHE A 65 -9.58 2.68 -25.15
N THR A 66 -9.84 3.93 -24.81
CA THR A 66 -8.81 4.92 -24.42
C THR A 66 -9.24 5.65 -23.16
N ARG A 67 -8.30 5.87 -22.25
CA ARG A 67 -8.51 6.56 -20.98
C ARG A 67 -7.46 7.65 -20.77
N VAL A 68 -7.89 8.80 -20.28
CA VAL A 68 -7.04 9.80 -19.63
C VAL A 68 -7.59 10.02 -18.23
N ALA A 69 -6.77 9.86 -17.20
CA ALA A 69 -7.18 10.13 -15.82
C ALA A 69 -6.17 11.01 -15.09
N LEU A 70 -6.70 11.96 -14.31
CA LEU A 70 -5.96 12.75 -13.34
C LEU A 70 -6.41 12.36 -11.95
N VAL A 71 -5.45 12.06 -11.06
CA VAL A 71 -5.69 11.81 -9.64
C VAL A 71 -4.88 12.82 -8.84
N GLY A 72 -5.49 13.44 -7.84
CA GLY A 72 -4.80 14.28 -6.86
C GLY A 72 -5.01 13.71 -5.46
N ILE A 73 -3.95 13.50 -4.70
CA ILE A 73 -3.99 12.95 -3.34
C ILE A 73 -3.26 13.90 -2.39
N TYR A 74 -3.93 14.27 -1.30
CA TYR A 74 -3.26 14.88 -0.16
C TYR A 74 -2.86 13.78 0.81
N HIS A 75 -1.56 13.68 1.09
CA HIS A 75 -0.99 12.73 2.02
C HIS A 75 -0.55 13.44 3.29
N TRP A 76 -1.05 12.99 4.44
CA TRP A 76 -0.30 13.09 5.69
C TRP A 76 0.85 12.09 5.62
N ASP A 77 2.07 12.62 5.66
CA ASP A 77 3.35 11.89 5.58
C ASP A 77 3.87 11.73 7.01
N TRP A 78 4.09 10.52 7.49
CA TRP A 78 4.78 10.29 8.76
C TRP A 78 6.00 9.43 8.54
N ASN A 79 7.19 10.03 8.72
CA ASN A 79 8.39 9.25 8.93
C ASN A 79 8.22 8.43 10.22
N ILE A 80 8.05 7.12 10.06
CA ILE A 80 7.90 6.23 11.22
C ILE A 80 9.29 5.86 11.74
N VAL A 81 10.18 5.44 10.83
CA VAL A 81 11.58 5.08 11.12
C VAL A 81 12.44 5.13 9.87
N GLY A 82 13.71 5.55 9.96
CA GLY A 82 14.76 5.13 9.01
C GLY A 82 14.54 5.47 7.53
N GLY A 83 13.63 6.39 7.21
CA GLY A 83 13.19 6.70 5.84
C GLY A 83 11.92 5.97 5.38
N PHE A 84 11.36 5.07 6.18
CA PHE A 84 10.03 4.49 5.99
C PHE A 84 8.95 5.51 6.36
N ASN A 85 8.36 6.10 5.32
CA ASN A 85 7.28 7.07 5.40
C ASN A 85 5.93 6.37 5.20
N TRP A 86 4.95 6.71 6.05
CA TRP A 86 3.58 6.25 5.92
C TRP A 86 2.69 7.39 5.42
N TYR A 87 1.94 7.11 4.37
CA TYR A 87 1.03 8.02 3.71
C TYR A 87 -0.41 7.59 3.98
N VAL A 88 -1.23 8.53 4.45
CA VAL A 88 -2.69 8.40 4.48
C VAL A 88 -3.30 9.74 4.06
N GLY A 89 -4.43 9.73 3.36
CA GLY A 89 -5.21 10.94 3.19
C GLY A 89 -6.20 10.90 2.03
N PRO A 90 -6.96 11.99 1.86
CA PRO A 90 -8.02 12.09 0.86
C PRO A 90 -7.44 12.35 -0.53
N GLY A 91 -7.98 11.66 -1.52
CA GLY A 91 -7.75 11.93 -2.93
C GLY A 91 -9.05 12.10 -3.71
N ALA A 92 -8.94 12.79 -4.84
CA ALA A 92 -9.99 12.92 -5.82
C ALA A 92 -9.44 12.58 -7.21
N SER A 93 -10.29 12.06 -8.08
CA SER A 93 -9.93 11.72 -9.46
C SER A 93 -10.97 12.22 -10.45
N ILE A 94 -10.51 12.55 -11.65
CA ILE A 94 -11.34 12.73 -12.82
C ILE A 94 -10.77 11.89 -13.95
N SER A 95 -11.61 11.18 -14.71
CA SER A 95 -11.15 10.50 -15.91
C SER A 95 -12.12 10.63 -17.07
N TYR A 96 -11.55 10.74 -18.26
CA TYR A 96 -12.22 10.66 -19.54
C TYR A 96 -11.97 9.27 -20.11
N ASP A 97 -13.03 8.48 -20.23
CA ASP A 97 -13.00 7.07 -20.63
C ASP A 97 -13.81 6.95 -21.91
N ASN A 98 -13.13 6.69 -23.03
CA ASN A 98 -13.71 6.61 -24.36
C ASN A 98 -13.67 5.16 -24.87
N PHE A 99 -14.82 4.65 -25.30
CA PHE A 99 -15.04 3.34 -25.89
C PHE A 99 -15.62 3.50 -27.28
N SER A 100 -15.46 2.50 -28.16
CA SER A 100 -15.90 2.55 -29.56
C SER A 100 -17.37 2.96 -29.79
N GLU A 101 -18.26 2.77 -28.80
CA GLU A 101 -19.66 3.19 -28.85
C GLU A 101 -20.06 4.30 -27.86
N ASN A 102 -19.27 4.56 -26.81
CA ASN A 102 -19.69 5.39 -25.66
C ASN A 102 -18.52 6.17 -25.04
N THR A 103 -18.80 7.37 -24.53
CA THR A 103 -17.83 8.21 -23.82
C THR A 103 -18.35 8.57 -22.42
N TYR A 104 -17.49 8.48 -21.42
CA TYR A 104 -17.80 8.78 -20.02
C TYR A 104 -16.81 9.79 -19.44
N VAL A 105 -17.34 10.71 -18.61
CA VAL A 105 -16.54 11.49 -17.67
C VAL A 105 -16.84 10.97 -16.27
N ASN A 106 -15.84 10.40 -15.63
CA ASN A 106 -15.91 9.84 -14.29
C ASN A 106 -15.31 10.82 -13.28
N ILE A 107 -15.95 10.98 -12.13
CA ILE A 107 -15.40 11.73 -10.98
C ILE A 107 -15.41 10.78 -9.78
N GLY A 108 -14.29 10.70 -9.06
CA GLY A 108 -14.12 9.83 -7.89
C GLY A 108 -13.50 10.53 -6.70
N VAL A 109 -13.74 9.98 -5.51
CA VAL A 109 -13.11 10.38 -4.24
C VAL A 109 -12.67 9.12 -3.48
N GLY A 110 -11.51 9.13 -2.82
CA GLY A 110 -10.89 7.93 -2.22
C GLY A 110 -9.71 8.20 -1.28
N GLY A 111 -8.95 7.15 -0.90
CA GLY A 111 -7.77 7.24 -0.01
C GLY A 111 -7.06 5.88 0.23
N GLN A 112 -5.96 5.88 0.99
CA GLN A 112 -4.97 4.76 1.13
C GLN A 112 -4.58 4.49 2.62
N ILE A 113 -4.97 3.35 3.27
CA ILE A 113 -5.12 3.21 4.77
C ILE A 113 -4.66 1.84 5.45
N GLY A 114 -5.47 0.95 6.11
CA GLY A 114 -5.45 -0.59 6.28
C GLY A 114 -4.64 -1.48 7.29
N ILE A 115 -3.97 -2.61 6.89
CA ILE A 115 -2.99 -3.46 7.68
C ILE A 115 -1.71 -3.99 6.94
N ASP A 116 -0.51 -4.02 7.58
CA ASP A 116 0.77 -4.65 7.11
C ASP A 116 1.63 -5.16 8.32
N ALA A 117 2.59 -6.08 8.15
CA ALA A 117 3.44 -6.60 9.23
C ALA A 117 4.93 -6.80 8.82
N PRO A 118 5.91 -6.49 9.70
CA PRO A 118 7.32 -6.54 9.33
C PRO A 118 7.83 -7.96 9.07
N GLU A 119 8.70 -8.09 8.09
CA GLU A 119 9.24 -9.38 7.65
C GLU A 119 10.18 -10.01 8.69
N PRO A 120 9.99 -11.28 9.08
CA PRO A 120 10.78 -11.94 10.13
C PRO A 120 12.21 -12.33 9.70
N ARG A 121 12.56 -12.15 8.42
CA ARG A 121 13.80 -12.59 7.79
C ARG A 121 14.21 -11.63 6.66
N ASN A 122 15.44 -11.76 6.20
CA ASN A 122 15.89 -11.08 4.98
C ASN A 122 15.11 -11.61 3.76
N THR A 123 14.67 -10.72 2.88
CA THR A 123 13.90 -11.06 1.66
C THR A 123 14.55 -10.39 0.45
N GLY A 124 15.29 -11.17 -0.33
CA GLY A 124 16.16 -10.64 -1.39
C GLY A 124 17.27 -9.78 -0.81
N THR A 125 17.41 -8.53 -1.27
CA THR A 125 18.34 -7.53 -0.73
C THR A 125 17.82 -6.81 0.53
N ARG A 126 16.59 -7.09 0.98
CA ARG A 126 15.97 -6.43 2.14
C ARG A 126 16.41 -7.12 3.44
N PRO A 127 16.84 -6.38 4.48
CA PRO A 127 17.07 -6.95 5.80
C PRO A 127 15.74 -7.33 6.48
N LYS A 128 15.83 -8.19 7.50
CA LYS A 128 14.75 -8.49 8.45
C LYS A 128 14.19 -7.17 9.03
N GLY A 129 12.87 -7.04 9.08
CA GLY A 129 12.20 -5.92 9.72
C GLY A 129 12.28 -5.99 11.25
N TYR A 130 12.40 -4.84 11.90
CA TYR A 130 12.27 -4.74 13.35
C TYR A 130 10.95 -5.37 13.81
N PHE A 131 11.00 -6.10 14.93
CA PHE A 131 9.86 -6.81 15.50
C PHE A 131 9.21 -7.92 14.62
N GLY A 132 9.73 -8.22 13.43
CA GLY A 132 9.09 -9.18 12.52
C GLY A 132 9.02 -10.61 13.06
N ALA A 133 10.02 -11.04 13.85
CA ALA A 133 10.01 -12.38 14.46
C ALA A 133 9.00 -12.45 15.62
N GLU A 134 8.88 -11.37 16.39
CA GLU A 134 7.96 -11.16 17.48
C GLU A 134 6.52 -11.13 16.97
N SER A 135 6.26 -10.41 15.86
CA SER A 135 4.98 -10.42 15.13
C SER A 135 4.62 -11.80 14.60
N THR A 136 5.58 -12.51 14.01
CA THR A 136 5.37 -13.88 13.53
C THR A 136 5.04 -14.84 14.68
N ASN A 137 5.75 -14.75 15.80
CA ASN A 137 5.52 -15.60 16.96
C ASN A 137 4.21 -15.27 17.67
N TYR A 138 3.83 -13.99 17.77
CA TYR A 138 2.54 -13.58 18.32
C TYR A 138 1.38 -14.11 17.45
N LEU A 139 1.46 -14.00 16.12
CA LEU A 139 0.46 -14.57 15.22
C LEU A 139 0.37 -16.11 15.36
N ARG A 140 1.52 -16.81 15.41
CA ARG A 140 1.56 -18.26 15.64
C ARG A 140 0.87 -18.65 16.96
N LEU A 141 1.14 -17.94 18.05
CA LEU A 141 0.51 -18.20 19.35
C LEU A 141 -0.98 -17.87 19.35
N LEU A 142 -1.40 -16.80 18.67
CA LEU A 142 -2.79 -16.39 18.54
C LEU A 142 -3.64 -17.42 17.79
N LEU A 143 -3.06 -18.05 16.75
CA LEU A 143 -3.70 -19.05 15.89
C LEU A 143 -3.49 -20.51 16.34
N LYS A 144 -2.59 -20.78 17.30
CA LYS A 144 -2.18 -22.14 17.66
C LYS A 144 -3.38 -22.99 18.07
N ASP A 145 -3.52 -24.16 17.45
CA ASP A 145 -4.55 -25.16 17.72
C ASP A 145 -6.01 -24.65 17.50
N LYS A 146 -6.20 -23.58 16.72
CA LYS A 146 -7.51 -22.98 16.40
C LYS A 146 -7.81 -23.00 14.90
N LYS A 147 -9.09 -23.04 14.53
CA LYS A 147 -9.51 -22.79 13.13
C LYS A 147 -9.65 -21.29 12.87
N VAL A 148 -9.46 -20.92 11.61
CA VAL A 148 -9.61 -19.54 11.13
C VAL A 148 -10.69 -19.51 10.06
N ARG A 149 -11.72 -18.69 10.27
CA ARG A 149 -12.68 -18.28 9.25
C ARG A 149 -12.10 -17.10 8.48
N LEU A 150 -12.06 -17.21 7.14
CA LEU A 150 -11.72 -16.09 6.27
C LEU A 150 -13.00 -15.36 5.83
N GLU A 151 -12.95 -14.04 5.86
CA GLU A 151 -14.00 -13.16 5.38
C GLU A 151 -13.44 -12.25 4.28
N TYR A 152 -14.12 -12.23 3.14
CA TYR A 152 -13.69 -11.46 1.97
C TYR A 152 -14.31 -10.06 1.98
N ASP A 153 -13.55 -9.12 1.41
CA ASP A 153 -14.09 -7.84 0.96
C ASP A 153 -14.29 -7.86 -0.58
N VAL A 154 -14.47 -6.70 -1.19
CA VAL A 154 -14.81 -6.55 -2.62
C VAL A 154 -13.88 -7.34 -3.56
N ALA A 155 -12.56 -7.33 -3.33
CA ALA A 155 -11.57 -8.09 -4.09
C ALA A 155 -11.04 -9.29 -3.29
N LYS A 156 -11.17 -10.51 -3.84
CA LYS A 156 -10.76 -11.77 -3.19
C LYS A 156 -9.28 -12.13 -3.40
N TYR A 157 -8.67 -11.63 -4.46
CA TYR A 157 -7.30 -11.97 -4.87
C TYR A 157 -6.54 -10.72 -5.28
N ASP A 158 -5.22 -10.74 -5.14
CA ASP A 158 -4.33 -9.71 -5.70
C ASP A 158 -3.75 -10.11 -7.08
N ARG A 159 -2.97 -9.20 -7.67
CA ARG A 159 -2.27 -9.37 -8.96
C ARG A 159 -1.25 -10.53 -9.00
N TYR A 160 -0.99 -11.19 -7.88
CA TYR A 160 -0.10 -12.35 -7.76
C TYR A 160 -0.88 -13.63 -7.40
N GLY A 161 -2.22 -13.59 -7.43
CA GLY A 161 -3.09 -14.71 -7.08
C GLY A 161 -3.17 -14.99 -5.57
N ARG A 162 -2.66 -14.10 -4.71
CA ARG A 162 -2.72 -14.29 -3.25
C ARG A 162 -4.12 -13.95 -2.73
N THR A 163 -4.63 -14.78 -1.84
CA THR A 163 -5.93 -14.57 -1.19
C THR A 163 -5.92 -13.34 -0.28
N LEU A 164 -6.87 -12.42 -0.49
CA LEU A 164 -7.09 -11.22 0.32
C LEU A 164 -8.30 -11.43 1.23
N ALA A 165 -8.07 -11.56 2.55
CA ALA A 165 -9.14 -11.80 3.50
C ALA A 165 -8.85 -11.25 4.90
N TYR A 166 -9.93 -10.99 5.64
CA TYR A 166 -9.97 -10.76 7.07
C TYR A 166 -10.07 -12.10 7.80
N ALA A 167 -9.26 -12.32 8.84
CA ALA A 167 -9.17 -13.57 9.57
C ALA A 167 -9.88 -13.48 10.94
N TYR A 168 -10.78 -14.41 11.20
CA TYR A 168 -11.52 -14.53 12.46
C TYR A 168 -11.32 -15.90 13.09
N LEU A 169 -11.23 -15.95 14.42
CA LEU A 169 -11.26 -17.20 15.18
C LEU A 169 -12.71 -17.67 15.40
N GLU A 170 -12.88 -18.93 15.81
CA GLU A 170 -14.19 -19.53 16.11
C GLU A 170 -14.94 -18.81 17.26
N ASP A 171 -14.22 -18.12 18.15
CA ASP A 171 -14.78 -17.28 19.22
C ASP A 171 -15.19 -15.86 18.75
N GLY A 172 -15.04 -15.55 17.46
CA GLY A 172 -15.32 -14.22 16.89
C GLY A 172 -14.16 -13.22 16.97
N SER A 173 -13.03 -13.57 17.60
CA SER A 173 -11.86 -12.70 17.69
C SER A 173 -11.31 -12.35 16.30
N PHE A 174 -11.22 -11.05 16.02
CA PHE A 174 -10.71 -10.53 14.76
C PHE A 174 -9.17 -10.47 14.79
N VAL A 175 -8.51 -11.43 14.13
CA VAL A 175 -7.06 -11.63 14.16
C VAL A 175 -6.30 -10.40 13.66
N ASN A 176 -6.72 -9.80 12.53
CA ASN A 176 -6.11 -8.59 11.99
C ASN A 176 -6.16 -7.44 13.01
N ALA A 177 -7.29 -7.30 13.73
CA ALA A 177 -7.45 -6.26 14.74
C ALA A 177 -6.58 -6.53 15.99
N GLU A 178 -6.43 -7.78 16.42
CA GLU A 178 -5.53 -8.13 17.53
C GLU A 178 -4.06 -7.83 17.22
N MET A 179 -3.61 -8.14 16.00
CA MET A 179 -2.26 -7.80 15.53
C MET A 179 -1.99 -6.29 15.63
N VAL A 180 -2.91 -5.46 15.12
CA VAL A 180 -2.77 -3.98 15.16
C VAL A 180 -2.91 -3.45 16.59
N ARG A 181 -3.91 -3.91 17.35
CA ARG A 181 -4.21 -3.52 18.75
C ARG A 181 -3.02 -3.71 19.68
N ASN A 182 -2.19 -4.72 19.42
CA ASN A 182 -1.02 -5.04 20.23
C ASN A 182 0.32 -4.62 19.60
N GLY A 183 0.28 -3.91 18.47
CA GLY A 183 1.47 -3.37 17.80
C GLY A 183 2.33 -4.43 17.13
N PHE A 184 1.75 -5.55 16.69
CA PHE A 184 2.42 -6.56 15.88
C PHE A 184 2.15 -6.38 14.37
N ALA A 185 1.27 -5.45 14.00
CA ALA A 185 1.03 -5.01 12.63
C ALA A 185 0.85 -3.48 12.57
N THR A 186 1.27 -2.89 11.45
CA THR A 186 0.97 -1.52 11.01
C THR A 186 -0.28 -1.52 10.12
N VAL A 187 -0.50 -0.46 9.33
CA VAL A 187 -1.76 -0.13 8.65
C VAL A 187 -1.50 0.17 7.14
N MET A 188 -1.88 -0.76 6.24
CA MET A 188 -1.86 -0.71 4.74
C MET A 188 -3.21 -1.16 4.08
N THR A 189 -3.99 -0.26 3.46
CA THR A 189 -5.27 -0.54 2.76
C THR A 189 -5.02 -0.30 1.31
N VAL A 190 -5.46 -1.28 0.54
CA VAL A 190 -5.50 -1.23 -0.90
C VAL A 190 -6.98 -1.28 -1.26
N PRO A 191 -7.59 -0.18 -1.74
CA PRO A 191 -8.93 -0.21 -2.29
C PRO A 191 -9.04 -1.31 -3.37
N PRO A 192 -10.17 -2.01 -3.48
CA PRO A 192 -11.45 -1.73 -2.83
C PRO A 192 -11.63 -2.32 -1.41
N ASN A 193 -10.61 -2.97 -0.83
CA ASN A 193 -10.74 -3.71 0.43
C ASN A 193 -10.55 -2.80 1.67
N VAL A 194 -11.61 -2.09 2.06
CA VAL A 194 -11.57 -1.00 3.05
C VAL A 194 -12.48 -1.21 4.27
N ARG A 195 -13.27 -2.29 4.35
CA ARG A 195 -14.35 -2.46 5.35
C ARG A 195 -14.01 -2.15 6.80
N HIS A 196 -12.82 -2.53 7.28
CA HIS A 196 -12.41 -2.37 8.69
C HIS A 196 -11.38 -1.26 8.94
N GLN A 197 -11.16 -0.40 7.95
CA GLN A 197 -10.16 0.66 7.95
C GLN A 197 -10.18 1.56 9.20
N GLU A 198 -11.34 2.11 9.56
CA GLU A 198 -11.47 3.01 10.71
C GLU A 198 -11.12 2.31 12.03
N THR A 199 -11.50 1.02 12.13
CA THR A 199 -11.16 0.17 13.28
C THR A 199 -9.64 -0.01 13.37
N PHE A 200 -8.97 -0.34 12.28
CA PHE A 200 -7.51 -0.50 12.28
C PHE A 200 -6.78 0.81 12.60
N ASN A 201 -7.23 1.95 12.06
CA ASN A 201 -6.68 3.27 12.39
C ASN A 201 -6.76 3.58 13.89
N ALA A 202 -7.94 3.40 14.49
CA ALA A 202 -8.17 3.64 15.92
C ALA A 202 -7.30 2.74 16.79
N LEU A 203 -7.16 1.45 16.42
CA LEU A 203 -6.33 0.49 17.13
C LEU A 203 -4.83 0.80 17.00
N ALA A 204 -4.34 1.18 15.82
CA ALA A 204 -2.95 1.55 15.61
C ALA A 204 -2.59 2.83 16.38
N ALA A 205 -3.47 3.83 16.38
CA ALA A 205 -3.30 5.05 17.18
C ALA A 205 -3.26 4.74 18.69
N LYS A 206 -4.09 3.80 19.18
CA LYS A 206 -4.04 3.34 20.57
C LYS A 206 -2.75 2.57 20.90
N ALA A 207 -2.32 1.66 20.02
CA ALA A 207 -1.09 0.89 20.19
C ALA A 207 0.15 1.78 20.26
N ARG A 208 0.21 2.85 19.45
CA ARG A 208 1.25 3.89 19.51
C ARG A 208 1.26 4.63 20.83
N ARG A 209 0.12 5.21 21.25
CA ARG A 209 0.02 5.91 22.54
C ARG A 209 0.37 5.04 23.76
N GLN A 210 0.18 3.73 23.64
CA GLN A 210 0.50 2.75 24.69
C GLN A 210 1.89 2.12 24.55
N ASN A 211 2.73 2.58 23.60
CA ASN A 211 4.05 2.01 23.29
C ASN A 211 4.02 0.48 23.23
N LYS A 212 3.10 -0.09 22.44
CA LYS A 212 2.95 -1.54 22.27
C LYS A 212 3.74 -2.07 21.07
N GLY A 213 4.26 -3.29 21.19
CA GLY A 213 4.94 -4.01 20.11
C GLY A 213 5.99 -3.16 19.39
N LEU A 214 5.84 -3.02 18.07
CA LEU A 214 6.59 -2.15 17.15
C LEU A 214 6.85 -0.74 17.68
N TRP A 215 5.95 -0.20 18.49
CA TRP A 215 6.04 1.16 18.99
C TRP A 215 6.99 1.30 20.20
N LYS A 216 7.47 0.19 20.80
CA LYS A 216 8.39 0.18 21.96
C LYS A 216 9.82 0.63 21.63
N GLY A 217 10.44 1.37 22.54
CA GLY A 217 11.89 1.67 22.48
C GLY A 217 12.27 2.83 21.57
N ASP A 218 13.58 2.99 21.33
CA ASP A 218 14.18 4.05 20.52
C ASP A 218 13.68 4.00 19.06
N PRO A 219 13.18 5.11 18.49
CA PRO A 219 12.92 5.23 17.06
C PRO A 219 14.07 4.79 16.15
N SER A 220 15.34 4.94 16.55
CA SER A 220 16.51 4.62 15.71
C SER A 220 16.67 3.12 15.39
N ALA A 221 16.08 2.24 16.20
CA ALA A 221 16.26 0.79 16.13
C ALA A 221 15.14 0.04 15.38
N LYS A 222 14.15 0.78 14.85
CA LYS A 222 12.87 0.24 14.35
C LYS A 222 12.78 0.09 12.83
#